data_AF-A0AAU1XZ86-F1
#
_entry.id   AF-A0AAU1XZ86-F1
#
_cell.length_a   1.000
_cell.length_b   1.000
_cell.length_c   1.000
_cell.angle_alpha   90.00
_cell.angle_beta   90.00
_cell.angle_gamma   90.00
#
_symmetry.space_group_name_H-M   'P 1'
#
loop_
_entity.id
_entity.type
_entity.pdbx_description
1 polymer ?
#
loop_
_entity_poly.entity_id
_entity_poly.type
_entity_poly.pdbx_seq_one_letter_code
_entity_poly.pdbx_strand_id
1 'polypeptide(L)'
;MTNDHDGVRELLAAWAVGALPPGDRRAVPLHLADCESCAAEAERLRDTVRLLDGTFGPAPGARPLWGGAPGTARDGAAGAAPEGAAGGPSDGAGAAPGGAVNGSADGVLALALRSRRPRAAEIAHHAAPYAAAVAGLQALVPELAGRWGTPVVHDWDAHATVAHLVAADEHLAVRLGVDARLPASHIPEGIPAGEAWARRTADVIAHEHGRTPAETLATWAAQAAALLATPEAADPELAARAVTVMGLRLPVADHFVIRAFEAWIHTDDIGRALGLAVPPPPGEHLWSLVRLAVRILGLALHDAPPVLFEVTGPTDTSWILGSDTGPVHAELTLDPVDFCLLVGGRYAADEVPRGITGDEGAARTVLERAASLAWL
;
A
#
# COMPACT_ATOMS: atom_id res chain seq x y z
N MET A 1 -17.79 -18.90 30.06
CA MET A 1 -17.85 -18.82 28.59
C MET A 1 -19.13 -19.50 28.17
N THR A 2 -20.17 -18.72 27.91
CA THR A 2 -21.46 -19.23 27.43
C THR A 2 -21.43 -19.18 25.91
N ASN A 3 -21.58 -20.34 25.27
CA ASN A 3 -21.74 -20.45 23.82
C ASN A 3 -23.23 -20.41 23.43
N ASP A 4 -24.08 -19.98 24.37
CA ASP A 4 -25.50 -19.80 24.17
C ASP A 4 -25.79 -18.47 23.47
N HIS A 5 -26.98 -18.38 22.92
CA HIS A 5 -27.41 -17.26 22.10
C HIS A 5 -27.35 -15.92 22.84
N ASP A 6 -27.81 -15.88 24.09
CA ASP A 6 -27.82 -14.64 24.89
C ASP A 6 -26.40 -14.18 25.25
N GLY A 7 -25.50 -15.10 25.61
CA GLY A 7 -24.10 -14.77 25.89
C GLY A 7 -23.35 -14.25 24.67
N VAL A 8 -23.61 -14.81 23.48
CA VAL A 8 -22.99 -14.30 22.24
C VAL A 8 -23.54 -12.92 21.89
N ARG A 9 -24.84 -12.67 22.09
CA ARG A 9 -25.45 -11.36 21.81
C ARG A 9 -24.81 -10.23 22.63
N GLU A 10 -24.49 -10.48 23.89
CA GLU A 10 -23.79 -9.52 24.77
C GLU A 10 -22.35 -9.20 24.29
N LEU A 11 -21.74 -10.10 23.52
CA LEU A 11 -20.36 -9.98 23.02
C LEU A 11 -20.26 -9.33 21.63
N LEU A 12 -21.37 -9.15 20.90
CA LEU A 12 -21.34 -8.66 19.52
C LEU A 12 -20.75 -7.26 19.37
N ALA A 13 -21.05 -6.36 20.31
CA ALA A 13 -20.50 -5.00 20.28
C ALA A 13 -18.96 -5.01 20.47
N ALA A 14 -18.47 -5.77 21.46
CA ALA A 14 -17.03 -5.94 21.70
C ALA A 14 -16.34 -6.63 20.52
N TRP A 15 -17.00 -7.59 19.87
CA TRP A 15 -16.50 -8.21 18.65
C TRP A 15 -16.46 -7.25 17.47
N ALA A 16 -17.47 -6.39 17.29
CA ALA A 16 -17.54 -5.43 16.19
C ALA A 16 -16.40 -4.40 16.24
N VAL A 17 -15.97 -3.98 17.44
CA VAL A 17 -14.84 -3.05 17.65
C VAL A 17 -13.49 -3.75 17.86
N GLY A 18 -13.43 -5.08 17.75
CA GLY A 18 -12.18 -5.84 17.90
C GLY A 18 -11.67 -5.98 19.34
N ALA A 19 -12.49 -5.74 20.36
CA ALA A 19 -12.15 -5.73 21.78
C ALA A 19 -12.50 -7.03 22.53
N LEU A 20 -12.63 -8.18 21.85
CA LEU A 20 -12.99 -9.44 22.53
C LEU A 20 -11.89 -9.96 23.48
N PRO A 21 -12.27 -10.37 24.71
CA PRO A 21 -11.41 -11.12 25.61
C PRO A 21 -10.88 -12.41 24.94
N PRO A 22 -9.65 -12.85 25.24
CA PRO A 22 -9.04 -14.04 24.61
C PRO A 22 -9.88 -15.32 24.72
N GLY A 23 -10.66 -15.48 25.79
CA GLY A 23 -11.52 -16.65 26.00
C GLY A 23 -12.67 -16.77 24.99
N ASP A 24 -13.15 -15.66 24.46
CA ASP A 24 -14.40 -15.61 23.68
C ASP A 24 -14.17 -15.45 22.16
N ARG A 25 -12.92 -15.28 21.72
CA ARG A 25 -12.54 -15.08 20.31
C ARG A 25 -12.95 -16.22 19.38
N ARG A 26 -13.15 -17.44 19.90
CA ARG A 26 -13.60 -18.60 19.12
C ARG A 26 -15.12 -18.81 19.20
N ALA A 27 -15.76 -18.39 20.28
CA ALA A 27 -17.18 -18.62 20.53
C ALA A 27 -18.06 -17.79 19.56
N VAL A 28 -17.75 -16.50 19.42
CA VAL A 28 -18.55 -15.59 18.58
C VAL A 28 -18.54 -16.01 17.10
N PRO A 29 -17.40 -16.23 16.41
CA PRO A 29 -17.43 -16.62 15.00
C PRO A 29 -18.13 -17.96 14.73
N LEU A 30 -18.02 -18.93 15.64
CA LEU A 30 -18.70 -20.21 15.51
C LEU A 30 -20.23 -20.05 15.61
N HIS A 31 -20.71 -19.24 16.55
CA HIS A 31 -22.14 -18.98 16.69
C HIS A 31 -22.72 -18.19 15.51
N LEU A 32 -21.97 -17.21 14.98
CA LEU A 32 -22.41 -16.42 13.82
C LEU A 32 -22.59 -17.28 12.55
N ALA A 33 -21.87 -18.40 12.43
CA ALA A 33 -22.06 -19.34 11.32
C ALA A 33 -23.41 -20.07 11.40
N ASP A 34 -23.94 -20.26 12.60
CA ASP A 34 -25.14 -21.07 12.86
C ASP A 34 -26.38 -20.23 13.24
N CYS A 35 -26.23 -18.91 13.44
CA CYS A 35 -27.31 -18.03 13.91
C CYS A 35 -27.45 -16.75 13.06
N GLU A 36 -28.47 -16.73 12.19
CA GLU A 36 -28.76 -15.64 11.26
C GLU A 36 -29.06 -14.30 11.95
N SER A 37 -29.80 -14.32 13.08
CA SER A 37 -30.14 -13.10 13.81
C SER A 37 -28.91 -12.41 14.42
N CYS A 38 -28.00 -13.19 14.99
CA CYS A 38 -26.73 -12.67 15.50
C CYS A 38 -25.80 -12.24 14.37
N ALA A 39 -25.77 -12.94 13.23
CA ALA A 39 -25.01 -12.54 12.06
C ALA A 39 -25.45 -11.17 11.52
N ALA A 40 -26.75 -10.97 11.35
CA ALA A 40 -27.30 -9.70 10.88
C ALA A 40 -27.05 -8.54 11.87
N GLU A 41 -27.09 -8.81 13.18
CA GLU A 41 -26.74 -7.82 14.20
C GLU A 41 -25.25 -7.47 14.20
N ALA A 42 -24.39 -8.47 14.06
CA ALA A 42 -22.95 -8.31 13.96
C ALA A 42 -22.53 -7.48 12.73
N GLU A 43 -23.22 -7.66 11.60
CA GLU A 43 -23.03 -6.82 10.40
C GLU A 43 -23.44 -5.37 10.63
N ARG A 44 -24.64 -5.12 11.19
CA ARG A 44 -25.10 -3.76 11.51
C ARG A 44 -24.14 -3.03 12.45
N LEU A 45 -23.59 -3.73 13.44
CA LEU A 45 -22.62 -3.17 14.37
C LEU A 45 -21.31 -2.84 13.67
N ARG A 46 -20.81 -3.71 12.78
CA ARG A 46 -19.61 -3.41 11.97
C ARG A 46 -19.82 -2.24 11.02
N ASP A 47 -20.99 -2.12 10.41
CA ASP A 47 -21.33 -0.96 9.58
C ASP A 47 -21.38 0.32 10.41
N THR A 48 -21.91 0.25 11.63
CA THR A 48 -21.89 1.38 12.57
C THR A 48 -20.45 1.76 12.94
N VAL A 49 -19.58 0.78 13.22
CA VAL A 49 -18.16 1.02 13.49
C VAL A 49 -17.47 1.66 12.28
N ARG A 50 -17.72 1.17 11.06
CA ARG A 50 -17.20 1.78 9.82
C ARG A 50 -17.65 3.22 9.61
N LEU A 51 -18.90 3.54 9.97
CA LEU A 51 -19.45 4.90 9.92
C LEU A 51 -18.77 5.82 10.94
N LEU A 52 -18.54 5.31 12.15
CA LEU A 52 -17.80 6.02 13.20
C LEU A 52 -16.32 6.22 12.82
N ASP A 53 -15.72 5.23 12.15
CA ASP A 53 -14.32 5.24 11.69
C ASP A 53 -14.12 6.03 10.37
N GLY A 54 -15.18 6.60 9.78
CA GLY A 54 -15.09 7.42 8.56
C GLY A 54 -14.80 6.65 7.27
N THR A 55 -14.93 5.32 7.27
CA THR A 55 -14.72 4.48 6.08
C THR A 55 -16.03 4.32 5.29
N PHE A 56 -16.18 5.04 4.17
CA PHE A 56 -17.31 4.87 3.26
C PHE A 56 -16.88 4.14 1.98
N GLY A 57 -17.62 3.07 1.63
CA GLY A 57 -17.78 2.61 0.24
C GLY A 57 -19.14 3.06 -0.29
N PRO A 58 -19.32 3.32 -1.59
CA PRO A 58 -20.61 3.78 -2.11
C PRO A 58 -21.68 2.70 -1.91
N ALA A 59 -22.87 3.12 -1.47
CA ALA A 59 -24.02 2.23 -1.34
C ALA A 59 -24.39 1.58 -2.69
N PRO A 60 -24.83 0.30 -2.70
CA PRO A 60 -25.30 -0.32 -3.94
C PRO A 60 -26.60 0.37 -4.39
N GLY A 61 -26.54 1.17 -5.44
CA GLY A 61 -27.73 1.71 -6.11
C GLY A 61 -27.67 3.16 -6.61
N ALA A 62 -26.64 3.94 -6.29
CA ALA A 62 -26.55 5.32 -6.79
C ALA A 62 -25.98 5.36 -8.22
N ARG A 63 -26.81 5.71 -9.21
CA ARG A 63 -26.34 6.04 -10.58
C ARG A 63 -25.70 7.43 -10.60
N PRO A 64 -24.60 7.65 -11.33
CA PRO A 64 -24.02 8.98 -11.47
C PRO A 64 -24.94 9.88 -12.31
N LEU A 65 -25.32 11.02 -11.74
CA LEU A 65 -25.89 12.14 -12.49
C LEU A 65 -24.75 12.96 -13.11
N TRP A 66 -24.25 12.53 -14.26
CA TRP A 66 -23.65 13.45 -15.21
C TRP A 66 -23.86 12.94 -16.64
N GLY A 67 -24.72 13.64 -17.37
CA GLY A 67 -24.98 13.44 -18.79
C GLY A 67 -24.04 14.29 -19.65
N GLY A 68 -23.56 13.71 -20.74
CA GLY A 68 -22.84 14.40 -21.80
C GLY A 68 -22.75 13.48 -23.02
N ALA A 69 -23.68 13.63 -23.96
CA ALA A 69 -23.67 12.92 -25.24
C ALA A 69 -22.60 13.51 -26.18
N PRO A 70 -21.91 12.71 -27.01
CA PRO A 70 -21.15 13.25 -28.13
C PRO A 70 -22.05 13.38 -29.37
N GLY A 71 -21.96 14.55 -30.00
CA GLY A 71 -22.66 14.93 -31.20
C GLY A 71 -22.18 14.20 -32.46
N THR A 72 -23.09 14.18 -33.43
CA THR A 72 -22.97 13.65 -34.77
C THR A 72 -22.10 14.55 -35.66
N ALA A 73 -21.19 13.95 -36.43
CA ALA A 73 -20.53 14.60 -37.57
C ALA A 73 -20.79 13.77 -38.84
N ARG A 74 -21.16 14.48 -39.91
CA ARG A 74 -21.69 14.01 -41.19
C ARG A 74 -20.59 13.68 -42.22
N ASP A 75 -20.94 12.68 -43.02
CA ASP A 75 -20.88 12.53 -44.49
C ASP A 75 -19.57 12.72 -45.29
N GLY A 76 -19.33 11.74 -46.18
CA GLY A 76 -18.66 11.96 -47.45
C GLY A 76 -18.11 10.71 -48.15
N ALA A 77 -18.94 9.86 -48.75
CA ALA A 77 -18.52 9.01 -49.88
C ALA A 77 -19.72 8.54 -50.71
N ALA A 78 -19.78 9.01 -51.96
CA ALA A 78 -20.71 8.57 -52.99
C ALA A 78 -20.04 7.52 -53.90
N GLY A 79 -20.81 6.53 -54.35
CA GLY A 79 -20.39 5.57 -55.37
C GLY A 79 -21.47 4.52 -55.60
N ALA A 80 -22.18 4.65 -56.72
CA ALA A 80 -23.43 3.97 -57.06
C ALA A 80 -23.26 2.52 -57.59
N ALA A 81 -24.20 1.64 -57.18
CA ALA A 81 -25.09 0.70 -57.92
C ALA A 81 -24.59 -0.07 -59.18
N PRO A 82 -25.34 -1.09 -59.70
CA PRO A 82 -26.54 -1.79 -59.19
C PRO A 82 -26.49 -3.33 -59.27
N GLU A 83 -27.59 -3.93 -58.80
CA GLU A 83 -28.04 -5.32 -58.84
C GLU A 83 -28.33 -5.90 -60.25
N GLY A 84 -28.41 -7.24 -60.32
CA GLY A 84 -29.06 -8.03 -61.38
C GLY A 84 -28.63 -9.50 -61.28
N ALA A 85 -29.34 -10.39 -60.58
CA ALA A 85 -30.57 -11.11 -60.94
C ALA A 85 -30.33 -12.50 -61.57
N ALA A 86 -30.88 -13.51 -60.86
CA ALA A 86 -31.52 -14.76 -61.31
C ALA A 86 -30.71 -15.91 -61.96
N GLY A 87 -30.95 -17.13 -61.44
CA GLY A 87 -30.80 -18.40 -62.17
C GLY A 87 -30.50 -19.63 -61.30
N GLY A 88 -31.51 -20.46 -60.99
CA GLY A 88 -31.32 -21.90 -60.65
C GLY A 88 -31.43 -22.78 -61.91
N PRO A 89 -31.62 -24.12 -61.84
CA PRO A 89 -31.59 -25.06 -60.70
C PRO A 89 -30.84 -26.41 -60.96
N SER A 90 -31.00 -27.35 -60.00
CA SER A 90 -30.88 -28.84 -60.06
C SER A 90 -29.46 -29.45 -60.11
N ASP A 91 -29.10 -30.58 -59.46
CA ASP A 91 -29.80 -31.76 -58.94
C ASP A 91 -28.99 -32.45 -57.82
N GLY A 92 -29.63 -33.32 -57.03
CA GLY A 92 -28.95 -34.49 -56.44
C GLY A 92 -29.26 -34.83 -54.98
N ALA A 93 -30.10 -35.86 -54.79
CA ALA A 93 -30.41 -36.60 -53.56
C ALA A 93 -29.17 -36.97 -52.71
N GLY A 94 -29.20 -37.21 -51.39
CA GLY A 94 -30.26 -37.56 -50.45
C GLY A 94 -29.68 -38.61 -49.49
N ALA A 95 -29.66 -38.32 -48.17
CA ALA A 95 -29.70 -39.26 -47.03
C ALA A 95 -29.16 -38.57 -45.76
N ALA A 96 -29.95 -38.61 -44.69
CA ALA A 96 -29.60 -38.27 -43.30
C ALA A 96 -29.87 -39.52 -42.42
N PRO A 97 -29.70 -39.51 -41.08
CA PRO A 97 -28.97 -38.59 -40.19
C PRO A 97 -28.08 -39.32 -39.14
N GLY A 98 -27.40 -38.54 -38.28
CA GLY A 98 -27.33 -38.90 -36.85
C GLY A 98 -25.98 -39.39 -36.31
N GLY A 99 -25.00 -38.49 -36.19
CA GLY A 99 -23.82 -38.69 -35.37
C GLY A 99 -23.47 -37.40 -34.65
N ALA A 100 -24.00 -37.22 -33.45
CA ALA A 100 -23.71 -36.08 -32.58
C ALA A 100 -22.22 -36.11 -32.18
N VAL A 101 -21.39 -35.33 -32.86
CA VAL A 101 -20.07 -34.96 -32.37
C VAL A 101 -20.26 -33.89 -31.30
N ASN A 102 -20.31 -34.32 -30.04
CA ASN A 102 -20.01 -33.47 -28.88
C ASN A 102 -18.50 -33.14 -28.90
N GLY A 103 -18.07 -32.41 -29.94
CA GLY A 103 -16.79 -31.76 -30.09
C GLY A 103 -16.71 -30.50 -29.21
N SER A 104 -17.03 -30.69 -27.94
CA SER A 104 -16.38 -30.08 -26.78
C SER A 104 -16.21 -28.57 -26.82
N ALA A 105 -17.28 -27.86 -26.40
CA ALA A 105 -17.14 -26.58 -25.72
C ALA A 105 -16.07 -26.64 -24.60
N ASP A 106 -15.83 -27.82 -24.00
CA ASP A 106 -14.73 -28.04 -23.04
C ASP A 106 -13.34 -27.91 -23.66
N GLY A 107 -13.16 -28.24 -24.95
CA GLY A 107 -11.90 -28.13 -25.67
C GLY A 107 -11.55 -26.67 -25.95
N VAL A 108 -12.55 -25.88 -26.33
CA VAL A 108 -12.44 -24.43 -26.53
C VAL A 108 -12.27 -23.71 -25.18
N LEU A 109 -13.00 -24.12 -24.14
CA LEU A 109 -12.85 -23.60 -22.78
C LEU A 109 -11.48 -23.95 -22.19
N ALA A 110 -10.99 -25.18 -22.36
CA ALA A 110 -9.67 -25.59 -21.90
C ALA A 110 -8.55 -24.91 -22.69
N LEU A 111 -8.74 -24.64 -23.98
CA LEU A 111 -7.80 -23.82 -24.75
C LEU A 111 -7.84 -22.35 -24.29
N ALA A 112 -9.01 -21.81 -23.97
CA ALA A 112 -9.18 -20.44 -23.45
C ALA A 112 -8.60 -20.27 -22.03
N LEU A 113 -8.72 -21.29 -21.17
CA LEU A 113 -8.10 -21.33 -19.84
C LEU A 113 -6.57 -21.46 -19.92
N ARG A 114 -6.05 -22.20 -20.92
CA ARG A 114 -4.60 -22.29 -21.20
C ARG A 114 -4.04 -21.06 -21.91
N SER A 115 -4.89 -20.30 -22.62
CA SER A 115 -4.51 -19.07 -23.34
C SER A 115 -4.78 -17.79 -22.56
N ARG A 116 -5.50 -17.88 -21.43
CA ARG A 116 -5.45 -16.83 -20.41
C ARG A 116 -4.02 -16.80 -19.89
N ARG A 117 -3.22 -15.88 -20.43
CA ARG A 117 -2.18 -15.25 -19.60
C ARG A 117 -2.86 -14.94 -18.26
N PRO A 118 -2.28 -15.32 -17.11
CA PRO A 118 -2.73 -14.77 -15.84
C PRO A 118 -2.86 -13.27 -16.10
N ARG A 119 -4.08 -12.74 -15.92
CA ARG A 119 -4.23 -11.28 -15.86
C ARG A 119 -3.25 -10.91 -14.76
N ALA A 120 -2.17 -10.19 -15.10
CA ALA A 120 -1.22 -9.74 -14.09
C ALA A 120 -2.10 -9.18 -12.99
N ALA A 121 -2.05 -9.80 -11.80
CA ALA A 121 -3.02 -9.50 -10.77
C ALA A 121 -2.98 -7.99 -10.58
N GLU A 122 -4.13 -7.33 -10.76
CA GLU A 122 -4.18 -5.87 -10.69
C GLU A 122 -3.71 -5.50 -9.28
N ILE A 123 -2.62 -4.72 -9.19
CA ILE A 123 -2.02 -4.33 -7.92
C ILE A 123 -3.10 -3.62 -7.10
N ALA A 124 -3.32 -4.09 -5.87
CA ALA A 124 -4.34 -3.54 -5.00
C ALA A 124 -3.94 -2.15 -4.49
N HIS A 125 -4.94 -1.38 -4.05
CA HIS A 125 -4.78 0.01 -3.60
C HIS A 125 -3.68 0.21 -2.55
N HIS A 126 -3.46 -0.74 -1.62
CA HIS A 126 -2.44 -0.64 -0.59
C HIS A 126 -1.01 -0.84 -1.12
N ALA A 127 -0.84 -1.55 -2.23
CA ALA A 127 0.46 -1.80 -2.86
C ALA A 127 0.76 -0.81 -4.02
N ALA A 128 -0.25 -0.10 -4.52
CA ALA A 128 -0.10 0.90 -5.59
C ALA A 128 0.91 2.03 -5.25
N PRO A 129 0.97 2.58 -4.02
CA PRO A 129 2.01 3.55 -3.65
C PRO A 129 3.42 3.01 -3.84
N TYR A 130 3.67 1.74 -3.48
CA TYR A 130 4.99 1.13 -3.60
C TYR A 130 5.35 0.89 -5.07
N ALA A 131 4.41 0.41 -5.88
CA ALA A 131 4.60 0.28 -7.32
C ALA A 131 4.95 1.61 -8.00
N ALA A 132 4.28 2.70 -7.60
CA ALA A 132 4.57 4.04 -8.10
C ALA A 132 5.94 4.55 -7.65
N ALA A 133 6.34 4.33 -6.38
CA ALA A 133 7.64 4.72 -5.87
C ALA A 133 8.79 3.96 -6.58
N VAL A 134 8.62 2.66 -6.83
CA VAL A 134 9.55 1.85 -7.61
C VAL A 134 9.70 2.39 -9.03
N ALA A 135 8.59 2.72 -9.70
CA ALA A 135 8.62 3.33 -11.03
C ALA A 135 9.31 4.71 -11.01
N GLY A 136 9.12 5.49 -9.94
CA GLY A 136 9.79 6.77 -9.72
C GLY A 136 11.31 6.65 -9.65
N LEU A 137 11.84 5.73 -8.83
CA LEU A 137 13.28 5.49 -8.77
C LEU A 137 13.82 4.97 -10.11
N GLN A 138 13.11 4.04 -10.76
CA GLN A 138 13.51 3.54 -12.08
C GLN A 138 13.59 4.65 -13.14
N ALA A 139 12.70 5.65 -13.08
CA ALA A 139 12.75 6.80 -13.98
C ALA A 139 13.95 7.73 -13.70
N LEU A 140 14.44 7.78 -12.47
CA LEU A 140 15.61 8.56 -12.08
C LEU A 140 16.95 7.89 -12.45
N VAL A 141 16.98 6.56 -12.55
CA VAL A 141 18.20 5.77 -12.84
C VAL A 141 19.06 6.29 -14.00
N PRO A 142 18.52 6.68 -15.17
CA PRO A 142 19.34 7.18 -16.28
C PRO A 142 20.21 8.38 -15.89
N GLU A 143 19.74 9.20 -14.95
CA GLU A 143 20.47 10.37 -14.44
C GLU A 143 21.70 9.96 -13.60
N LEU A 144 21.75 8.75 -13.07
CA LEU A 144 22.90 8.25 -12.29
C LEU A 144 24.08 7.79 -13.16
N ALA A 145 23.96 7.79 -14.49
CA ALA A 145 25.03 7.38 -15.39
C ALA A 145 26.32 8.18 -15.13
N GLY A 146 27.38 7.49 -14.71
CA GLY A 146 28.67 8.09 -14.34
C GLY A 146 28.68 8.87 -13.01
N ARG A 147 27.57 8.87 -12.25
CA ARG A 147 27.37 9.65 -11.02
C ARG A 147 26.99 8.81 -9.80
N TRP A 148 27.14 7.49 -9.85
CA TRP A 148 26.76 6.58 -8.75
C TRP A 148 27.47 6.85 -7.42
N GLY A 149 28.69 7.41 -7.45
CA GLY A 149 29.42 7.83 -6.24
C GLY A 149 29.03 9.21 -5.69
N THR A 150 27.92 9.80 -6.17
CA THR A 150 27.43 11.10 -5.65
C THR A 150 26.96 10.91 -4.20
N PRO A 151 27.48 11.68 -3.22
CA PRO A 151 26.98 11.64 -1.85
C PRO A 151 25.50 12.04 -1.78
N VAL A 152 24.68 11.27 -1.05
CA VAL A 152 23.23 11.44 -1.00
C VAL A 152 22.78 11.82 0.41
N VAL A 153 22.88 10.90 1.36
CA VAL A 153 22.40 11.07 2.73
C VAL A 153 23.21 10.16 3.66
N HIS A 154 23.34 10.54 4.93
CA HIS A 154 24.28 9.91 5.85
C HIS A 154 25.71 9.93 5.28
N ASP A 155 26.41 8.81 5.34
CA ASP A 155 27.69 8.55 4.67
C ASP A 155 27.51 7.76 3.35
N TRP A 156 26.28 7.70 2.80
CA TRP A 156 25.96 6.92 1.61
C TRP A 156 26.08 7.76 0.33
N ASP A 157 26.60 7.12 -0.71
CA ASP A 157 26.42 7.57 -2.09
C ASP A 157 25.17 6.95 -2.73
N ALA A 158 24.87 7.33 -3.98
CA ALA A 158 23.69 6.81 -4.66
C ALA A 158 23.71 5.28 -4.85
N HIS A 159 24.88 4.65 -4.93
CA HIS A 159 25.01 3.18 -4.99
C HIS A 159 24.61 2.57 -3.65
N ALA A 160 25.15 3.08 -2.55
CA ALA A 160 24.79 2.68 -1.18
C ALA A 160 23.31 2.91 -0.89
N THR A 161 22.69 4.00 -1.36
CA THR A 161 21.25 4.25 -1.21
C THR A 161 20.40 3.17 -1.89
N VAL A 162 20.74 2.74 -3.11
CA VAL A 162 20.02 1.65 -3.79
C VAL A 162 20.27 0.31 -3.09
N ALA A 163 21.48 0.06 -2.60
CA ALA A 163 21.80 -1.14 -1.81
C ALA A 163 21.00 -1.16 -0.49
N HIS A 164 20.84 -0.02 0.18
CA HIS A 164 19.98 0.10 1.36
C HIS A 164 18.54 -0.33 1.05
N LEU A 165 17.97 0.08 -0.09
CA LEU A 165 16.62 -0.34 -0.47
C LEU A 165 16.50 -1.87 -0.68
N VAL A 166 17.58 -2.55 -1.12
CA VAL A 166 17.62 -4.02 -1.13
C VAL A 166 17.54 -4.58 0.29
N ALA A 167 18.32 -4.04 1.23
CA ALA A 167 18.25 -4.45 2.63
C ALA A 167 16.85 -4.20 3.21
N ALA A 168 16.25 -3.06 2.89
CA ALA A 168 14.96 -2.67 3.45
C ALA A 168 13.82 -3.57 2.98
N ASP A 169 13.72 -3.81 1.68
CA ASP A 169 12.67 -4.65 1.10
C ASP A 169 12.79 -6.12 1.51
N GLU A 170 14.01 -6.62 1.78
CA GLU A 170 14.27 -8.02 2.12
C GLU A 170 13.46 -8.50 3.33
N HIS A 171 13.32 -7.65 4.35
CA HIS A 171 12.62 -8.05 5.58
C HIS A 171 11.13 -8.30 5.37
N LEU A 172 10.48 -7.56 4.46
CA LEU A 172 9.12 -7.89 4.04
C LEU A 172 9.12 -9.11 3.12
N ALA A 173 10.06 -9.17 2.16
CA ALA A 173 10.17 -10.25 1.18
C ALA A 173 10.21 -11.63 1.85
N VAL A 174 11.10 -11.82 2.84
CA VAL A 174 11.23 -13.07 3.60
C VAL A 174 9.94 -13.43 4.35
N ARG A 175 9.20 -12.44 4.86
CA ARG A 175 7.91 -12.67 5.56
C ARG A 175 6.76 -13.05 4.62
N LEU A 176 6.90 -12.75 3.33
CA LEU A 176 5.96 -13.14 2.29
C LEU A 176 6.42 -14.40 1.53
N GLY A 177 7.51 -15.04 1.97
CA GLY A 177 8.04 -16.26 1.34
C GLY A 177 8.82 -16.02 0.06
N VAL A 178 9.28 -14.78 -0.18
CA VAL A 178 10.22 -14.46 -1.26
C VAL A 178 11.64 -14.72 -0.73
N ASP A 179 12.41 -15.52 -1.46
CA ASP A 179 13.78 -15.87 -1.07
C ASP A 179 14.68 -14.64 -0.98
N ALA A 180 15.49 -14.59 0.08
CA ALA A 180 16.53 -13.58 0.23
C ALA A 180 17.52 -13.66 -0.94
N ARG A 181 17.84 -12.50 -1.53
CA ARG A 181 18.73 -12.42 -2.70
C ARG A 181 20.20 -12.35 -2.31
N LEU A 182 20.48 -12.01 -1.05
CA LEU A 182 21.82 -11.73 -0.55
C LEU A 182 22.16 -12.64 0.64
N PRO A 183 23.45 -12.87 0.93
CA PRO A 183 23.87 -13.61 2.11
C PRO A 183 23.30 -13.01 3.39
N ALA A 184 22.91 -13.87 4.33
CA ALA A 184 22.43 -13.45 5.63
C ALA A 184 23.57 -12.81 6.45
N SER A 185 23.26 -11.71 7.13
CA SER A 185 24.14 -11.07 8.10
C SER A 185 24.27 -11.91 9.37
N HIS A 186 25.45 -11.89 10.00
CA HIS A 186 25.61 -12.42 11.35
C HIS A 186 25.08 -11.39 12.36
N ILE A 187 23.85 -11.61 12.84
CA ILE A 187 23.19 -10.81 13.87
C ILE A 187 23.21 -11.57 15.20
N PRO A 188 23.96 -11.13 16.21
CA PRO A 188 23.97 -11.77 17.52
C PRO A 188 22.59 -11.81 18.17
N GLU A 189 22.31 -12.84 18.97
CA GLU A 189 21.08 -12.92 19.75
C GLU A 189 21.01 -11.79 20.79
N GLY A 190 19.83 -11.18 20.95
CA GLY A 190 19.58 -10.14 21.95
C GLY A 190 20.01 -8.72 21.58
N ILE A 191 20.56 -8.49 20.39
CA ILE A 191 20.88 -7.14 19.90
C ILE A 191 19.56 -6.35 19.64
N PRO A 192 19.51 -5.04 19.98
CA PRO A 192 18.35 -4.21 19.69
C PRO A 192 17.98 -4.20 18.20
N ALA A 193 16.67 -4.15 17.89
CA ALA A 193 16.19 -4.26 16.51
C ALA A 193 16.77 -3.19 15.56
N GLY A 194 16.93 -1.95 16.05
CA GLY A 194 17.54 -0.87 15.25
C GLY A 194 19.02 -1.11 14.95
N GLU A 195 19.76 -1.72 15.87
CA GLU A 195 21.19 -2.05 15.66
C GLU A 195 21.33 -3.27 14.73
N ALA A 196 20.44 -4.27 14.85
CA ALA A 196 20.35 -5.37 13.89
C ALA A 196 20.10 -4.86 12.47
N TRP A 197 19.19 -3.88 12.33
CA TRP A 197 18.89 -3.24 11.06
C TRP A 197 20.09 -2.50 10.49
N ALA A 198 20.71 -1.60 11.27
CA ALA A 198 21.89 -0.86 10.83
C ALA A 198 23.03 -1.80 10.38
N ARG A 199 23.25 -2.90 11.11
CA ARG A 199 24.20 -3.94 10.72
C ARG A 199 23.81 -4.63 9.42
N ARG A 200 22.53 -4.98 9.23
CA ARG A 200 22.05 -5.58 7.98
C ARG A 200 22.26 -4.66 6.79
N THR A 201 21.89 -3.38 6.93
CA THR A 201 22.11 -2.35 5.91
C THR A 201 23.59 -2.21 5.57
N ALA A 202 24.47 -2.10 6.57
CA ALA A 202 25.91 -1.98 6.34
C ALA A 202 26.50 -3.20 5.60
N ASP A 203 26.10 -4.42 5.97
CA ASP A 203 26.55 -5.65 5.30
C ASP A 203 26.08 -5.72 3.84
N VAL A 204 24.84 -5.30 3.56
CA VAL A 204 24.29 -5.25 2.19
C VAL A 204 25.02 -4.18 1.36
N ILE A 205 25.23 -2.98 1.91
CA ILE A 205 25.99 -1.92 1.23
C ILE A 205 27.41 -2.41 0.92
N ALA A 206 28.10 -3.01 1.89
CA ALA A 206 29.45 -3.55 1.69
C ALA A 206 29.48 -4.65 0.63
N HIS A 207 28.48 -5.53 0.59
CA HIS A 207 28.35 -6.56 -0.43
C HIS A 207 28.13 -5.96 -1.83
N GLU A 208 27.19 -5.02 -1.95
CA GLU A 208 26.79 -4.41 -3.22
C GLU A 208 27.85 -3.45 -3.78
N HIS A 209 28.65 -2.78 -2.94
CA HIS A 209 29.83 -2.02 -3.37
C HIS A 209 30.92 -2.90 -4.01
N GLY A 210 30.93 -4.21 -3.74
CA GLY A 210 31.78 -5.17 -4.46
C GLY A 210 31.29 -5.48 -5.88
N ARG A 211 30.11 -5.00 -6.28
CA ARG A 211 29.44 -5.25 -7.55
C ARG A 211 29.30 -3.95 -8.34
N THR A 212 28.91 -4.06 -9.61
CA THR A 212 28.60 -2.86 -10.41
C THR A 212 27.25 -2.27 -9.99
N PRO A 213 27.04 -0.94 -10.10
CA PRO A 213 25.75 -0.35 -9.77
C PRO A 213 24.58 -0.92 -10.59
N ALA A 214 24.83 -1.35 -11.83
CA ALA A 214 23.84 -2.00 -12.67
C ALA A 214 23.39 -3.36 -12.09
N GLU A 215 24.29 -4.11 -11.48
CA GLU A 215 23.96 -5.38 -10.81
C GLU A 215 23.17 -5.16 -9.52
N THR A 216 23.51 -4.13 -8.74
CA THR A 216 22.76 -3.74 -7.54
C THR A 216 21.35 -3.28 -7.91
N LEU A 217 21.22 -2.45 -8.95
CA LEU A 217 19.92 -2.03 -9.46
C LEU A 217 19.09 -3.22 -9.95
N ALA A 218 19.70 -4.19 -10.63
CA ALA A 218 19.02 -5.40 -11.05
C ALA A 218 18.54 -6.24 -9.86
N THR A 219 19.35 -6.35 -8.79
CA THR A 219 18.95 -7.01 -7.54
C THR A 219 17.74 -6.31 -6.91
N TRP A 220 17.80 -4.99 -6.75
CA TRP A 220 16.70 -4.19 -6.20
C TRP A 220 15.42 -4.32 -7.03
N ALA A 221 15.50 -4.10 -8.35
CA ALA A 221 14.36 -4.17 -9.24
C ALA A 221 13.71 -5.56 -9.25
N ALA A 222 14.51 -6.63 -9.21
CA ALA A 222 14.00 -7.98 -9.11
C ALA A 222 13.30 -8.25 -7.76
N GLN A 223 13.80 -7.69 -6.66
CA GLN A 223 13.16 -7.83 -5.35
C GLN A 223 11.83 -7.07 -5.29
N ALA A 224 11.80 -5.83 -5.76
CA ALA A 224 10.58 -5.04 -5.85
C ALA A 224 9.51 -5.72 -6.72
N ALA A 225 9.92 -6.25 -7.88
CA ALA A 225 9.03 -7.02 -8.74
C ALA A 225 8.50 -8.29 -8.07
N ALA A 226 9.32 -9.00 -7.28
CA ALA A 226 8.89 -10.20 -6.56
C ALA A 226 7.90 -9.86 -5.44
N LEU A 227 8.13 -8.78 -4.69
CA LEU A 227 7.19 -8.26 -3.69
C LEU A 227 5.85 -7.89 -4.30
N LEU A 228 5.86 -7.15 -5.42
CA LEU A 228 4.64 -6.76 -6.14
C LEU A 228 3.94 -7.94 -6.82
N ALA A 229 4.62 -9.08 -6.98
CA ALA A 229 4.03 -10.31 -7.51
C ALA A 229 3.45 -11.24 -6.41
N THR A 230 3.59 -10.89 -5.13
CA THR A 230 3.00 -11.66 -4.03
C THR A 230 1.47 -11.60 -4.06
N PRO A 231 0.75 -12.65 -3.62
CA PRO A 231 -0.70 -12.61 -3.49
C PRO A 231 -1.18 -11.43 -2.63
N GLU A 232 -0.45 -11.10 -1.57
CA GLU A 232 -0.76 -9.96 -0.69
C GLU A 232 -0.68 -8.61 -1.40
N ALA A 233 0.08 -8.46 -2.49
CA ALA A 233 0.09 -7.22 -3.27
C ALA A 233 -1.20 -7.00 -4.07
N ALA A 234 -1.96 -8.08 -4.34
CA ALA A 234 -3.19 -8.04 -5.14
C ALA A 234 -4.46 -8.27 -4.32
N ASP A 235 -4.35 -8.78 -3.10
CA ASP A 235 -5.49 -9.17 -2.26
C ASP A 235 -5.46 -8.46 -0.89
N PRO A 236 -6.37 -7.50 -0.65
CA PRO A 236 -6.49 -6.81 0.64
C PRO A 236 -6.79 -7.73 1.83
N GLU A 237 -7.50 -8.84 1.64
CA GLU A 237 -7.83 -9.78 2.73
C GLU A 237 -6.58 -10.53 3.19
N LEU A 238 -5.76 -11.00 2.24
CA LEU A 238 -4.47 -11.60 2.55
C LEU A 238 -3.52 -10.57 3.18
N ALA A 239 -3.55 -9.33 2.69
CA ALA A 239 -2.72 -8.24 3.18
C ALA A 239 -3.11 -7.75 4.59
N ALA A 240 -4.32 -8.08 5.08
CA ALA A 240 -4.79 -7.70 6.42
C ALA A 240 -4.03 -8.44 7.54
N ARG A 241 -3.33 -9.53 7.23
CA ARG A 241 -2.56 -10.29 8.23
C ARG A 241 -1.42 -9.45 8.80
N ALA A 242 -1.32 -9.40 10.13
CA ALA A 242 -0.26 -8.67 10.80
C ALA A 242 1.06 -9.45 10.79
N VAL A 243 2.15 -8.80 10.37
CA VAL A 243 3.52 -9.33 10.45
C VAL A 243 4.42 -8.32 11.15
N THR A 244 5.44 -8.82 11.84
CA THR A 244 6.48 -7.98 12.44
C THR A 244 7.62 -7.80 11.46
N VAL A 245 7.80 -6.56 11.01
CA VAL A 245 8.94 -6.08 10.21
C VAL A 245 9.50 -4.87 10.95
N MET A 246 10.82 -4.83 11.15
CA MET A 246 11.51 -3.74 11.85
C MET A 246 10.91 -3.34 13.21
N GLY A 247 10.54 -4.35 14.01
CA GLY A 247 9.94 -4.13 15.33
C GLY A 247 8.49 -3.65 15.31
N LEU A 248 7.95 -3.27 14.14
CA LEU A 248 6.57 -2.84 13.96
C LEU A 248 5.70 -4.02 13.52
N ARG A 249 4.69 -4.35 14.33
CA ARG A 249 3.68 -5.36 14.02
C ARG A 249 2.47 -4.70 13.38
N LEU A 250 2.43 -4.70 12.05
CA LEU A 250 1.40 -4.07 11.23
C LEU A 250 0.87 -5.05 10.17
N PRO A 251 -0.35 -4.83 9.63
CA PRO A 251 -0.82 -5.50 8.42
C PRO A 251 0.22 -5.45 7.30
N VAL A 252 0.30 -6.50 6.47
CA VAL A 252 1.14 -6.49 5.26
C VAL A 252 0.79 -5.31 4.35
N ALA A 253 -0.49 -4.93 4.28
CA ALA A 253 -0.93 -3.73 3.57
C ALA A 253 -0.18 -2.46 4.00
N ASP A 254 -0.02 -2.25 5.31
CA ASP A 254 0.72 -1.10 5.85
C ASP A 254 2.22 -1.20 5.55
N HIS A 255 2.80 -2.40 5.56
CA HIS A 255 4.21 -2.58 5.20
C HIS A 255 4.50 -2.21 3.75
N PHE A 256 3.58 -2.45 2.80
CA PHE A 256 3.72 -1.94 1.43
C PHE A 256 3.75 -0.41 1.40
N VAL A 257 2.90 0.26 2.20
CA VAL A 257 2.90 1.73 2.31
C VAL A 257 4.22 2.22 2.93
N ILE A 258 4.79 1.52 3.91
CA ILE A 258 6.13 1.83 4.43
C ILE A 258 7.17 1.67 3.32
N ARG A 259 7.17 0.58 2.54
CA ARG A 259 8.13 0.45 1.42
C ARG A 259 7.98 1.55 0.38
N ALA A 260 6.76 2.04 0.14
CA ALA A 260 6.52 3.21 -0.70
C ALA A 260 7.16 4.48 -0.12
N PHE A 261 7.02 4.69 1.19
CA PHE A 261 7.65 5.80 1.91
C PHE A 261 9.18 5.79 1.71
N GLU A 262 9.81 4.65 2.03
CA GLU A 262 11.25 4.42 1.95
C GLU A 262 11.78 4.69 0.53
N ALA A 263 11.15 4.07 -0.47
CA ALA A 263 11.57 4.21 -1.86
C ALA A 263 11.41 5.64 -2.37
N TRP A 264 10.34 6.34 -2.00
CA TRP A 264 10.15 7.73 -2.42
C TRP A 264 11.12 8.69 -1.73
N ILE A 265 11.30 8.59 -0.41
CA ILE A 265 12.26 9.44 0.34
C ILE A 265 13.66 9.30 -0.27
N HIS A 266 14.10 8.07 -0.53
CA HIS A 266 15.43 7.85 -1.11
C HIS A 266 15.53 8.24 -2.59
N THR A 267 14.42 8.20 -3.33
CA THR A 267 14.37 8.79 -4.69
C THR A 267 14.54 10.31 -4.61
N ASP A 268 13.86 10.97 -3.66
CA ASP A 268 13.99 12.40 -3.41
C ASP A 268 15.41 12.78 -2.95
N ASP A 269 16.02 11.99 -2.06
CA ASP A 269 17.41 12.22 -1.63
C ASP A 269 18.37 12.19 -2.82
N ILE A 270 18.27 11.16 -3.68
CA ILE A 270 19.09 11.07 -4.90
C ILE A 270 18.80 12.26 -5.83
N GLY A 271 17.53 12.61 -6.01
CA GLY A 271 17.13 13.78 -6.79
C GLY A 271 17.82 15.05 -6.32
N ARG A 272 17.73 15.36 -5.03
CA ARG A 272 18.37 16.53 -4.41
C ARG A 272 19.88 16.51 -4.59
N ALA A 273 20.52 15.37 -4.37
CA ALA A 273 21.98 15.20 -4.56
C ALA A 273 22.42 15.47 -6.01
N LEU A 274 21.56 15.18 -6.98
CA LEU A 274 21.79 15.45 -8.41
C LEU A 274 21.34 16.86 -8.85
N GLY A 275 20.72 17.65 -7.97
CA GLY A 275 20.14 18.96 -8.30
C GLY A 275 18.85 18.85 -9.13
N LEU A 276 18.13 17.73 -9.02
CA LEU A 276 16.89 17.44 -9.73
C LEU A 276 15.70 17.51 -8.78
N ALA A 277 14.61 18.12 -9.23
CA ALA A 277 13.35 18.11 -8.50
C ALA A 277 12.62 16.78 -8.74
N VAL A 278 12.45 16.00 -7.67
CA VAL A 278 11.60 14.80 -7.68
C VAL A 278 10.19 15.23 -7.26
N PRO A 279 9.16 14.97 -8.07
CA PRO A 279 7.79 15.33 -7.69
C PRO A 279 7.35 14.50 -6.47
N PRO A 280 6.48 15.06 -5.60
CA PRO A 280 5.86 14.29 -4.53
C PRO A 280 5.00 13.15 -5.12
N PRO A 281 4.65 12.13 -4.32
CA PRO A 281 3.78 11.05 -4.77
C PRO A 281 2.43 11.62 -5.19
N PRO A 282 1.71 10.94 -6.13
CA PRO A 282 0.34 11.31 -6.45
C PRO A 282 -0.51 11.46 -5.19
N GLY A 283 -1.46 12.40 -5.19
CA GLY A 283 -2.17 12.80 -3.97
C GLY A 283 -2.75 11.64 -3.17
N GLU A 284 -3.36 10.66 -3.82
CA GLU A 284 -3.91 9.46 -3.15
C GLU A 284 -2.83 8.60 -2.46
N HIS A 285 -1.65 8.50 -3.08
CA HIS A 285 -0.50 7.77 -2.53
C HIS A 285 0.13 8.56 -1.37
N LEU A 286 0.35 9.86 -1.55
CA LEU A 286 0.87 10.74 -0.49
C LEU A 286 -0.02 10.69 0.74
N TRP A 287 -1.35 10.75 0.57
CA TRP A 287 -2.28 10.65 1.68
C TRP A 287 -2.30 9.27 2.36
N SER A 288 -1.93 8.20 1.64
CA SER A 288 -1.73 6.88 2.25
C SER A 288 -0.49 6.87 3.16
N LEU A 289 0.60 7.53 2.73
CA LEU A 289 1.80 7.74 3.55
C LEU A 289 1.49 8.56 4.81
N VAL A 290 0.84 9.72 4.63
CA VAL A 290 0.48 10.64 5.74
C VAL A 290 -0.38 9.93 6.78
N ARG A 291 -1.46 9.25 6.37
CA ARG A 291 -2.35 8.56 7.32
C ARG A 291 -1.65 7.45 8.10
N LEU A 292 -0.76 6.71 7.45
CA LEU A 292 0.01 5.69 8.14
C LEU A 292 1.00 6.32 9.13
N ALA A 293 1.73 7.36 8.71
CA ALA A 293 2.68 8.06 9.57
C ALA A 293 2.00 8.67 10.80
N VAL A 294 0.83 9.31 10.64
CA VAL A 294 0.02 9.82 11.76
C VAL A 294 -0.40 8.71 12.71
N ARG A 295 -0.85 7.56 12.18
CA ARG A 295 -1.25 6.42 13.02
C ARG A 295 -0.09 5.86 13.83
N ILE A 296 1.10 5.74 13.22
CA ILE A 296 2.31 5.30 13.94
C ILE A 296 2.73 6.34 14.98
N LEU A 297 2.68 7.62 14.63
CA LEU A 297 3.01 8.73 15.52
C LEU A 297 2.06 8.78 16.73
N GLY A 298 0.75 8.59 16.52
CA GLY A 298 -0.24 8.53 17.60
C GLY A 298 0.04 7.42 18.62
N LEU A 299 0.44 6.22 18.15
CA LEU A 299 0.87 5.14 19.04
C LEU A 299 2.09 5.53 19.89
N ALA A 300 3.03 6.26 19.30
CA ALA A 300 4.26 6.70 19.96
C ALA A 300 4.04 7.89 20.93
N LEU A 301 2.90 8.58 20.83
CA LEU A 301 2.54 9.76 21.62
C LEU A 301 1.45 9.51 22.66
N HIS A 302 0.97 8.28 22.85
CA HIS A 302 -0.23 7.99 23.67
C HIS A 302 -0.25 8.61 25.09
N ASP A 303 0.90 8.82 25.71
CA ASP A 303 1.02 9.43 27.05
C ASP A 303 1.38 10.94 27.03
N ALA A 304 1.55 11.54 25.85
CA ALA A 304 1.95 12.94 25.69
C ALA A 304 0.75 13.90 25.88
N PRO A 305 0.99 15.19 26.20
CA PRO A 305 -0.08 16.19 26.24
C PRO A 305 -0.84 16.25 24.89
N PRO A 306 -2.18 16.31 24.90
CA PRO A 306 -2.98 16.34 23.69
C PRO A 306 -2.66 17.56 22.80
N VAL A 307 -2.40 17.33 21.51
CA VAL A 307 -2.16 18.33 20.46
C VAL A 307 -3.11 18.07 19.29
N LEU A 308 -3.80 19.10 18.83
CA LEU A 308 -4.54 19.05 17.56
C LEU A 308 -3.53 19.16 16.43
N PHE A 309 -3.33 18.06 15.71
CA PHE A 309 -2.40 17.96 14.60
C PHE A 309 -3.17 18.00 13.28
N GLU A 310 -2.81 18.94 12.43
CA GLU A 310 -3.39 19.12 11.10
C GLU A 310 -2.32 18.94 10.03
N VAL A 311 -2.67 18.20 8.98
CA VAL A 311 -1.87 18.17 7.75
C VAL A 311 -2.69 18.85 6.65
N THR A 312 -2.14 19.92 6.07
CA THR A 312 -2.87 20.74 5.10
C THR A 312 -3.21 19.94 3.84
N GLY A 313 -4.40 20.17 3.28
CA GLY A 313 -4.74 19.60 1.99
C GLY A 313 -6.22 19.74 1.62
N PRO A 314 -6.71 18.98 0.62
CA PRO A 314 -8.05 19.19 0.04
C PRO A 314 -9.19 18.91 1.02
N THR A 315 -8.93 18.05 1.99
CA THR A 315 -9.79 17.76 3.13
C THR A 315 -8.98 18.19 4.34
N ASP A 316 -9.32 19.32 4.97
CA ASP A 316 -8.71 19.78 6.22
C ASP A 316 -8.84 18.65 7.26
N THR A 317 -7.81 17.80 7.34
CA THR A 317 -7.84 16.55 8.09
C THR A 317 -6.99 16.76 9.32
N SER A 318 -7.63 16.70 10.48
CA SER A 318 -7.00 16.89 11.78
C SER A 318 -7.17 15.67 12.66
N TRP A 319 -6.19 15.42 13.51
CA TRP A 319 -6.18 14.36 14.52
C TRP A 319 -5.82 14.95 15.87
N ILE A 320 -6.27 14.33 16.96
CA ILE A 320 -5.74 14.61 18.29
C ILE A 320 -4.64 13.58 18.55
N LEU A 321 -3.42 14.06 18.71
CA LEU A 321 -2.26 13.24 19.11
C LEU A 321 -1.97 13.47 20.57
N GLY A 322 -1.65 12.41 21.32
CA GLY A 322 -1.46 12.49 22.76
C GLY A 322 -2.46 11.65 23.53
N SER A 323 -2.57 11.92 24.82
CA SER A 323 -3.59 11.34 25.70
C SER A 323 -4.99 11.66 25.19
N ASP A 324 -5.94 10.76 25.45
CA ASP A 324 -7.37 10.97 25.27
C ASP A 324 -8.02 11.74 26.44
N THR A 325 -7.21 12.09 27.45
CA THR A 325 -7.65 12.83 28.64
C THR A 325 -7.08 14.24 28.66
N GLY A 326 -7.94 15.21 28.93
CA GLY A 326 -7.55 16.61 29.11
C GLY A 326 -7.80 17.51 27.90
N PRO A 327 -7.55 18.83 28.06
CA PRO A 327 -7.73 19.80 26.98
C PRO A 327 -6.60 19.69 25.94
N VAL A 328 -6.89 20.10 24.70
CA VAL A 328 -5.86 20.32 23.69
C VAL A 328 -4.95 21.47 24.12
N HIS A 329 -3.64 21.22 24.15
CA HIS A 329 -2.62 22.18 24.60
C HIS A 329 -2.09 23.06 23.47
N ALA A 330 -2.08 22.54 22.24
CA ALA A 330 -1.59 23.25 21.07
C ALA A 330 -2.27 22.76 19.79
N GLU A 331 -2.24 23.61 18.77
CA GLU A 331 -2.56 23.30 17.38
C GLU A 331 -1.26 23.32 16.58
N LEU A 332 -0.99 22.27 15.83
CA LEU A 332 0.20 22.11 14.99
C LEU A 332 -0.24 21.77 13.57
N THR A 333 0.18 22.59 12.61
CA THR A 333 -0.16 22.42 11.19
C THR A 333 1.11 22.22 10.35
N LEU A 334 1.12 21.20 9.49
CA LEU A 334 2.21 20.89 8.57
C LEU A 334 1.71 20.70 7.13
N ASP A 335 2.56 21.00 6.14
CA ASP A 335 2.37 20.51 4.77
C ASP A 335 2.59 18.99 4.70
N PRO A 336 1.83 18.24 3.88
CA PRO A 336 1.94 16.78 3.80
C PRO A 336 3.30 16.28 3.33
N VAL A 337 3.98 17.00 2.44
CA VAL A 337 5.34 16.66 1.99
C VAL A 337 6.33 16.98 3.11
N ASP A 338 6.23 18.16 3.72
CA ASP A 338 7.13 18.55 4.83
C ASP A 338 6.97 17.60 6.03
N PHE A 339 5.76 17.15 6.34
CA PHE A 339 5.52 16.14 7.38
C PHE A 339 6.18 14.81 7.05
N CYS A 340 6.05 14.31 5.81
CA CYS A 340 6.73 13.09 5.42
C CYS A 340 8.26 13.25 5.43
N LEU A 341 8.79 14.41 5.02
CA LEU A 341 10.23 14.69 5.09
C LEU A 341 10.72 14.75 6.54
N LEU A 342 9.93 15.30 7.47
CA LEU A 342 10.23 15.26 8.91
C LEU A 342 10.27 13.83 9.44
N VAL A 343 9.24 13.02 9.15
CA VAL A 343 9.18 11.61 9.56
C VAL A 343 10.31 10.79 8.92
N GLY A 344 10.73 11.15 7.71
CA GLY A 344 11.89 10.58 7.03
C GLY A 344 13.23 11.12 7.52
N GLY A 345 13.28 12.03 8.49
CA GLY A 345 14.53 12.57 9.05
C GLY A 345 15.26 13.57 8.14
N ARG A 346 14.56 14.19 7.18
CA ARG A 346 15.10 15.21 6.25
C ARG A 346 14.86 16.64 6.73
N TYR A 347 14.20 16.80 7.89
CA TYR A 347 14.15 18.03 8.66
C TYR A 347 14.53 17.75 10.12
N ALA A 348 15.23 18.69 10.75
CA ALA A 348 15.22 18.77 12.21
C ALA A 348 13.84 19.23 12.70
N ALA A 349 13.46 18.81 13.90
CA ALA A 349 12.15 19.13 14.49
C ALA A 349 11.90 20.64 14.61
N ASP A 350 12.96 21.44 14.79
CA ASP A 350 12.91 22.89 14.89
C ASP A 350 13.11 23.62 13.55
N GLU A 351 13.34 22.90 12.45
CA GLU A 351 13.56 23.46 11.10
C GLU A 351 12.39 23.24 10.13
N VAL A 352 11.57 22.20 10.34
CA VAL A 352 10.42 21.91 9.46
C VAL A 352 9.45 23.09 9.37
N PRO A 353 8.98 23.52 8.19
CA PRO A 353 7.95 24.55 8.09
C PRO A 353 6.67 24.14 8.81
N ARG A 354 6.17 24.96 9.77
CA ARG A 354 4.96 24.67 10.55
C ARG A 354 4.17 25.91 10.95
N GLY A 355 2.87 25.71 11.19
CA GLY A 355 2.04 26.61 11.99
C GLY A 355 1.90 26.07 13.41
N ILE A 356 2.06 26.91 14.43
CA ILE A 356 1.84 26.55 15.83
C ILE A 356 0.98 27.61 16.51
N THR A 357 -0.05 27.17 17.23
CA THR A 357 -0.84 28.00 18.14
C THR A 357 -0.93 27.29 19.50
N GLY A 358 -0.79 28.02 20.62
CA GLY A 358 -0.86 27.45 21.96
C GLY A 358 0.52 27.08 22.55
N ASP A 359 0.60 25.93 23.23
CA ASP A 359 1.81 25.48 23.93
C ASP A 359 2.89 24.95 22.96
N GLU A 360 3.94 25.74 22.75
CA GLU A 360 5.09 25.36 21.90
C GLU A 360 5.84 24.11 22.39
N GLY A 361 5.84 23.84 23.71
CA GLY A 361 6.47 22.65 24.27
C GLY A 361 5.72 21.36 23.91
N ALA A 362 4.39 21.41 23.93
CA ALA A 362 3.55 20.31 23.50
C ALA A 362 3.72 20.05 21.99
N ALA A 363 3.67 21.10 21.16
CA ALA A 363 3.89 20.98 19.72
C ALA A 363 5.30 20.44 19.39
N ARG A 364 6.33 20.92 20.08
CA ARG A 364 7.71 20.42 19.90
C ARG A 364 7.86 18.95 20.26
N THR A 365 7.15 18.45 21.28
CA THR A 365 7.14 17.02 21.62
C THR A 365 6.63 16.17 20.45
N VAL A 366 5.61 16.64 19.74
CA VAL A 366 5.08 15.97 18.53
C VAL A 366 6.13 15.96 17.42
N LEU A 367 6.76 17.10 17.14
CA LEU A 367 7.77 17.24 16.09
C LEU A 367 9.03 16.40 16.37
N GLU A 368 9.55 16.43 17.61
CA GLU A 368 10.68 15.62 18.04
C GLU A 368 10.34 14.12 17.95
N ARG A 369 9.12 13.72 18.33
CA ARG A 369 8.68 12.33 18.20
C ARG A 369 8.57 11.91 16.74
N ALA A 370 7.99 12.75 15.88
CA ALA A 370 7.89 12.49 14.44
C ALA A 370 9.28 12.31 13.80
N ALA A 371 10.24 13.19 14.10
CA ALA A 371 11.62 13.06 13.63
C ALA A 371 12.30 11.78 14.13
N SER A 372 11.97 11.32 15.34
CA SER A 372 12.53 10.06 15.89
C SER A 372 11.96 8.78 15.26
N LEU A 373 10.93 8.88 14.40
CA LEU A 373 10.42 7.74 13.63
C LEU A 373 11.30 7.42 12.42
N ALA A 374 12.24 8.30 12.05
CA ALA A 374 13.19 8.03 10.99
C ALA A 374 14.10 6.86 11.41
N TRP A 375 13.96 5.72 10.72
CA TRP A 375 14.82 4.54 10.89
C TRP A 375 15.76 4.36 9.68
N LEU A 376 16.18 5.49 9.12
CA LEU A 376 17.09 5.62 7.99
C LEU A 376 18.34 6.36 8.44
#